data_AF-A0A085FVD1-F1
#
_entry.id   AF-A0A085FVD1-F1
#
_cell.length_a   1.000
_cell.length_b   1.000
_cell.length_c   1.000
_cell.angle_alpha   90.00
_cell.angle_beta   90.00
_cell.angle_gamma   90.00
#
_symmetry.space_group_name_H-M   'P 1'
#
loop_
_entity.id
_entity.type
_entity.pdbx_description
1 polymer ?
#
loop_
_entity_poly.entity_id
_entity_poly.type
_entity_poly.pdbx_seq_one_letter_code
_entity_poly.pdbx_strand_id
1 'polypeptide(L)'
;MSYVDELEPLIRLEQELRRTIALRLAEERGQRPVDVPTEELLLAADEAIAAWAEEVDFEQDMRAFRPLTPLQTLLAEHLGICERIVDIRDRRLS
;
A
#
# COMPACT_ATOMS: atom_id res chain seq x y z
N MET A 1 -13.67 6.70 28.88
CA MET A 1 -12.74 7.22 27.86
C MET A 1 -12.83 6.29 26.68
N SER A 2 -13.38 6.75 25.56
CA SER A 2 -13.47 5.94 24.33
C SER A 2 -12.04 5.78 23.82
N TYR A 3 -11.47 4.59 24.02
CA TYR A 3 -10.25 4.20 23.31
C TYR A 3 -10.67 4.11 21.84
N VAL A 4 -10.54 5.23 21.12
CA VAL A 4 -10.67 5.21 19.67
C VAL A 4 -9.57 4.28 19.21
N ASP A 5 -9.97 3.15 18.63
CA ASP A 5 -9.01 2.17 18.15
C ASP A 5 -8.22 2.82 17.02
N GLU A 6 -7.01 3.30 17.32
CA GLU A 6 -6.10 3.94 16.36
C GLU A 6 -5.74 3.01 15.19
N LEU A 7 -5.99 1.70 15.31
CA LEU A 7 -5.76 0.70 14.29
C LEU A 7 -6.86 0.69 13.23
N GLU A 8 -8.12 0.88 13.63
CA GLU A 8 -9.27 0.89 12.72
C GLU A 8 -9.14 1.90 11.56
N PRO A 9 -8.79 3.19 11.79
CA PRO A 9 -8.60 4.13 10.69
C PRO A 9 -7.41 3.76 9.80
N LEU A 10 -6.35 3.17 10.36
CA LEU A 10 -5.19 2.74 9.58
C LEU A 10 -5.50 1.53 8.70
N ILE A 11 -6.29 0.56 9.19
CA ILE A 11 -6.75 -0.58 8.40
C ILE A 11 -7.62 -0.10 7.24
N ARG A 12 -8.52 0.88 7.47
CA ARG A 12 -9.33 1.45 6.38
C ARG A 12 -8.47 2.15 5.34
N LEU A 13 -7.49 2.94 5.78
CA LEU A 13 -6.58 3.64 4.89
C LEU A 13 -5.74 2.67 4.06
N GLU A 14 -5.26 1.57 4.66
CA GLU A 14 -4.57 0.49 3.94
C GLU A 14 -5.45 -0.13 2.84
N GLN A 15 -6.71 -0.43 3.15
CA GLN A 15 -7.65 -0.98 2.17
C GLN A 15 -7.99 0.01 1.05
N GLU A 16 -8.11 1.29 1.37
CA GLU A 16 -8.32 2.36 0.39
C GLU A 16 -7.11 2.48 -0.53
N LEU A 17 -5.88 2.45 0.01
CA LEU A 17 -4.66 2.46 -0.79
C LEU A 17 -4.54 1.24 -1.68
N ARG A 18 -4.85 0.04 -1.18
CA ARG A 18 -4.86 -1.18 -1.99
C ARG A 18 -5.79 -1.05 -3.20
N ARG A 19 -6.97 -0.43 -3.02
CA ARG A 19 -7.90 -0.14 -4.13
C ARG A 19 -7.33 0.90 -5.08
N THR A 20 -6.75 1.99 -4.57
CA THR A 20 -6.14 3.04 -5.40
C THR A 20 -4.97 2.48 -6.23
N ILE A 21 -4.15 1.61 -5.65
CA ILE A 21 -3.06 0.91 -6.33
C ILE A 21 -3.62 0.05 -7.46
N ALA A 22 -4.67 -0.73 -7.21
CA ALA A 22 -5.33 -1.56 -8.22
C ALA A 22 -5.88 -0.74 -9.41
N LEU A 23 -6.54 0.38 -9.11
CA LEU A 23 -7.03 1.30 -10.15
C LEU A 23 -5.88 1.92 -10.94
N ARG A 24 -4.81 2.34 -10.25
CA ARG A 24 -3.66 2.96 -10.89
C ARG A 24 -2.91 1.98 -11.79
N LEU A 25 -2.78 0.72 -11.37
CA LEU A 25 -2.25 -0.36 -12.21
C LEU A 25 -3.07 -0.59 -13.47
N ALA A 26 -4.41 -0.54 -13.36
CA ALA A 26 -5.28 -0.66 -14.52
C ALA A 26 -5.06 0.49 -15.51
N GLU A 27 -4.97 1.73 -15.01
CA GLU A 27 -4.68 2.92 -15.81
C GLU A 27 -3.32 2.83 -16.51
N GLU A 28 -2.26 2.42 -15.79
CA GLU A 28 -0.92 2.27 -16.36
C GLU A 28 -0.83 1.15 -17.40
N ARG A 29 -1.67 0.11 -17.26
CA ARG A 29 -1.82 -0.96 -18.25
C ARG A 29 -2.70 -0.57 -19.45
N GLY A 30 -3.21 0.67 -19.51
CA GLY A 30 -4.06 1.17 -20.58
C GLY A 30 -5.46 0.54 -20.60
N GLN A 31 -5.91 -0.03 -19.48
CA GLN A 31 -7.28 -0.50 -19.34
C GLN A 31 -8.23 0.69 -19.20
N ARG A 32 -9.52 0.47 -19.48
CA ARG A 32 -10.51 1.53 -19.25
C ARG A 32 -10.56 1.86 -17.76
N PRO A 33 -10.60 3.16 -17.40
CA PRO A 33 -10.83 3.56 -16.02
C PRO A 33 -12.12 2.92 -15.52
N VAL A 34 -12.02 2.23 -14.39
CA VAL A 34 -13.15 1.67 -13.67
C VAL A 34 -13.21 2.35 -12.31
N ASP A 35 -14.40 2.66 -11.80
CA ASP A 35 -14.55 3.29 -10.49
C ASP A 35 -14.32 2.30 -9.34
N VAL A 36 -14.43 1.00 -9.63
CA VAL A 36 -14.28 -0.09 -8.67
C VAL A 36 -13.31 -1.11 -9.24
N PRO A 37 -12.22 -1.44 -8.53
CA PRO A 37 -11.28 -2.47 -8.98
C PRO A 37 -11.96 -3.84 -8.95
N THR A 38 -11.75 -4.63 -10.01
CA THR A 38 -12.15 -6.03 -10.05
C THR A 38 -11.25 -6.87 -9.16
N GLU A 39 -11.66 -8.10 -8.86
CA GLU A 39 -10.84 -9.05 -8.08
C GLU A 39 -9.47 -9.30 -8.73
N GLU A 40 -9.42 -9.38 -10.07
CA GLU A 40 -8.18 -9.50 -10.83
C GLU A 40 -7.24 -8.29 -10.64
N LEU A 41 -7.81 -7.07 -10.55
CA LEU A 41 -7.03 -5.85 -10.31
C LEU A 41 -6.53 -5.77 -8.87
N LEU A 42 -7.33 -6.23 -7.91
CA LEU A 42 -6.90 -6.34 -6.52
C LEU A 42 -5.77 -7.36 -6.36
N LEU A 43 -5.85 -8.50 -7.05
CA LEU A 43 -4.78 -9.49 -7.06
C LEU A 43 -3.50 -8.91 -7.69
N ALA A 44 -3.62 -8.21 -8.81
CA ALA A 44 -2.48 -7.54 -9.43
C ALA A 44 -1.86 -6.46 -8.53
N ALA A 45 -2.67 -5.77 -7.72
CA ALA A 45 -2.19 -4.83 -6.71
C ALA A 45 -1.42 -5.56 -5.61
N ASP A 46 -1.93 -6.69 -5.11
CA ASP A 46 -1.24 -7.49 -4.08
C ASP A 46 0.11 -7.99 -4.57
N GLU A 47 0.18 -8.47 -5.82
CA GLU A 47 1.43 -8.89 -6.45
C GLU A 47 2.44 -7.73 -6.54
N ALA A 48 1.96 -6.54 -6.94
CA ALA A 48 2.82 -5.35 -7.01
C ALA A 48 3.29 -4.88 -5.63
N ILE A 49 2.42 -4.95 -4.62
CA ILE A 49 2.76 -4.64 -3.22
C ILE A 49 3.82 -5.61 -2.70
N ALA A 50 3.64 -6.92 -2.92
CA ALA A 50 4.58 -7.94 -2.50
C ALA A 50 5.94 -7.77 -3.18
N ALA A 51 5.96 -7.58 -4.50
CA ALA A 51 7.18 -7.33 -5.26
C ALA A 51 7.89 -6.06 -4.78
N TRP A 52 7.14 -4.98 -4.53
CA TRP A 52 7.71 -3.74 -4.01
C TRP A 52 8.33 -3.91 -2.63
N ALA A 53 7.67 -4.64 -1.72
CA ALA A 53 8.20 -4.90 -0.37
C ALA A 53 9.51 -5.71 -0.43
N GLU A 54 9.59 -6.72 -1.29
CA GLU A 54 10.82 -7.51 -1.51
C GLU A 54 11.95 -6.65 -2.11
N GLU A 55 11.63 -5.80 -3.08
CA GLU A 55 12.63 -4.92 -3.70
C GLU A 55 13.12 -3.81 -2.76
N VAL A 56 12.24 -3.25 -1.92
CA VAL A 56 12.62 -2.22 -0.94
C VAL A 56 13.61 -2.79 0.07
N ASP A 57 13.40 -4.02 0.56
CA ASP A 57 14.35 -4.69 1.47
C ASP A 57 15.76 -4.82 0.84
N PHE A 58 15.83 -4.89 -0.51
CA PHE A 58 17.08 -5.04 -1.25
C PHE A 58 17.74 -3.71 -1.68
N GLU A 59 16.98 -2.61 -1.84
CA GLU A 59 17.45 -1.38 -2.52
C GLU A 59 17.27 -0.06 -1.74
N GLN A 60 17.04 -0.08 -0.42
CA GLN A 60 16.70 1.12 0.38
C GLN A 60 17.60 2.35 0.12
N ASP A 61 18.91 2.18 -0.07
CA ASP A 61 19.85 3.29 -0.28
C ASP A 61 19.81 3.90 -1.70
N MET A 62 19.48 3.13 -2.74
CA MET A 62 19.53 3.61 -4.14
C MET A 62 18.24 4.32 -4.58
N ARG A 63 17.11 4.07 -3.90
CA ARG A 63 15.81 4.67 -4.21
C ARG A 63 15.63 6.05 -3.59
N ALA A 64 16.31 6.34 -2.48
CA ALA A 64 16.24 7.64 -1.78
C ALA A 64 16.59 8.85 -2.66
N PHE A 65 17.31 8.63 -3.77
CA PHE A 65 17.77 9.69 -4.68
C PHE A 65 17.01 9.74 -6.01
N ARG A 66 16.01 8.87 -6.25
CA ARG A 66 15.22 8.91 -7.49
C ARG A 66 13.79 9.38 -7.21
N PRO A 67 13.20 10.20 -8.10
CA PRO A 67 11.78 10.51 -8.02
C PRO A 67 10.98 9.22 -8.21
N LEU A 68 10.10 8.92 -7.27
CA LEU A 68 9.16 7.81 -7.38
C LEU A 68 8.09 8.12 -8.43
N THR A 69 7.68 7.11 -9.19
CA THR A 69 6.47 7.23 -10.02
C THR A 69 5.23 7.34 -9.14
N PRO A 70 4.07 7.76 -9.69
CA PRO A 70 2.82 7.78 -8.92
C PRO A 70 2.47 6.43 -8.30
N LEU A 71 2.62 5.33 -9.03
CA LEU A 71 2.40 3.98 -8.50
C LEU A 71 3.40 3.65 -7.37
N GLN A 72 4.68 3.93 -7.56
CA GLN A 72 5.70 3.70 -6.54
C GLN A 72 5.49 4.53 -5.27
N THR A 73 4.95 5.75 -5.41
CA THR A 73 4.58 6.60 -4.28
C THR A 73 3.46 5.95 -3.46
N LEU A 74 2.43 5.43 -4.12
CA LEU A 74 1.34 4.70 -3.47
C LEU A 74 1.82 3.42 -2.78
N LEU A 75 2.73 2.68 -3.42
CA LEU A 75 3.33 1.46 -2.86
C LEU A 75 4.18 1.77 -1.62
N ALA A 76 4.97 2.85 -1.65
CA ALA A 76 5.74 3.30 -0.49
C ALA A 76 4.84 3.76 0.67
N GLU A 77 3.74 4.45 0.37
CA GLU A 77 2.76 4.87 1.38
C GLU A 77 2.06 3.66 2.02
N HIS A 78 1.66 2.67 1.21
CA HIS A 78 1.06 1.41 1.68
C HIS A 78 2.00 0.68 2.63
N LEU A 79 3.29 0.57 2.28
CA LEU A 79 4.30 -0.06 3.13
C LEU A 79 4.44 0.66 4.48
N GLY A 80 4.55 1.98 4.47
CA GLY A 80 4.67 2.78 5.70
C GLY A 80 3.43 2.68 6.62
N ILE A 81 2.23 2.53 6.05
CA ILE A 81 1.02 2.26 6.83
C ILE A 81 1.04 0.85 7.42
N CYS A 82 1.49 -0.15 6.67
CA CYS A 82 1.61 -1.51 7.16
C CYS A 82 2.61 -1.61 8.32
N GLU A 83 3.77 -0.96 8.21
CA GLU A 83 4.76 -0.86 9.30
C GLU A 83 4.14 -0.23 10.55
N ARG A 84 3.41 0.88 10.38
CA ARG A 84 2.73 1.55 11.50
C ARG A 84 1.64 0.70 12.14
N ILE A 85 0.89 -0.07 11.35
CA ILE A 85 -0.11 -1.04 11.85
C ILE A 85 0.57 -2.12 12.69
N VAL A 86 1.70 -2.66 12.22
CA VAL A 86 2.49 -3.66 12.95
C VAL A 86 3.03 -3.08 14.24
N ASP A 87 3.60 -1.89 14.23
CA ASP A 87 4.11 -1.20 15.42
C ASP A 87 3.02 -1.00 16.49
N ILE A 88 1.83 -0.57 16.09
CA ILE A 88 0.71 -0.36 17.01
C ILE A 88 0.23 -1.70 17.57
N ARG A 89 0.19 -2.76 16.76
CA ARG A 89 -0.17 -4.11 17.22
C ARG A 89 0.85 -4.65 18.23
N ASP A 90 2.14 -4.48 17.96
CA ASP A 90 3.22 -4.94 18.84
C ASP A 90 3.13 -4.26 20.22
N ARG A 91 2.93 -2.94 20.25
CA ARG A 91 2.73 -2.17 21.50
C ARG A 91 1.50 -2.60 22.31
N ARG A 92 0.49 -3.21 21.68
CA ARG A 92 -0.71 -3.72 22.38
C ARG A 92 -0.51 -5.12 22.95
N LEU A 93 0.46 -5.87 22.43
CA LEU A 93 0.78 -7.24 22.85
C LEU A 93 1.85 -7.28 23.96
N SER A 94 2.62 -6.20 24.13
CA SER A 94 3.57 -5.98 25.24
C SER A 94 2.91 -5.42 26.50
#